data_AF-Q53543-F1
#
_entry.id   AF-Q53543-F1
#
_cell.length_a   1.000
_cell.length_b   1.000
_cell.length_c   1.000
_cell.angle_alpha   90.00
_cell.angle_beta   90.00
_cell.angle_gamma   90.00
#
_symmetry.space_group_name_H-M   'P 1'
#
loop_
_entity.id
_entity.type
_entity.pdbx_description
1 polymer ?
#
loop_
_entity_poly.entity_id
_entity_poly.type
_entity_poly.pdbx_seq_one_letter_code
_entity_poly.pdbx_strand_id
1 'polypeptide(L)'
;MSNLVILPILLPFIVGSFLILFAKHHGIQRFLTAITMVGLLLFSFYLATLVYQEGIYTLQLGNWPAPFGIVLVADMFATMMI
;
A
#
# COMPACT_ATOMS: atom_id res chain seq x y z
N MET A 1 3.90 5.34 -15.00
CA MET A 1 3.18 5.87 -13.82
C MET A 1 2.33 4.73 -13.28
N SER A 2 2.86 3.96 -12.34
CA SER A 2 2.13 2.83 -11.77
C SER A 2 1.40 3.30 -10.51
N ASN A 3 0.07 3.12 -10.47
CA ASN A 3 -0.71 3.32 -9.25
C ASN A 3 -0.46 2.21 -8.21
N LEU A 4 0.59 1.41 -8.41
CA LEU A 4 1.01 0.34 -7.52
C LEU A 4 1.58 0.90 -6.21
N VAL A 5 2.24 2.06 -6.28
CA VAL A 5 2.91 2.68 -5.12
C VAL A 5 1.95 3.04 -3.98
N ILE A 6 0.67 3.32 -4.28
CA ILE A 6 -0.32 3.73 -3.28
C ILE A 6 -1.01 2.54 -2.59
N LEU A 7 -0.95 1.34 -3.15
CA LEU A 7 -1.66 0.16 -2.65
C LEU A 7 -1.34 -0.21 -1.19
N PRO A 8 -0.08 -0.16 -0.72
CA PRO A 8 0.24 -0.46 0.68
C PRO A 8 -0.42 0.48 1.69
N ILE A 9 -0.84 1.68 1.25
CA ILE A 9 -1.52 2.68 2.06
C ILE A 9 -3.05 2.52 1.92
N LEU A 10 -3.54 2.40 0.69
CA LEU A 10 -4.98 2.32 0.42
C LEU A 10 -5.62 1.04 0.96
N LEU A 11 -4.93 -0.09 0.84
CA LEU A 11 -5.49 -1.39 1.22
C LEU A 11 -5.81 -1.45 2.74
N PRO A 12 -4.88 -1.14 3.67
CA PRO A 12 -5.20 -1.13 5.09
C PRO A 12 -6.18 0.00 5.46
N PHE A 13 -6.16 1.13 4.76
CA PHE A 13 -7.12 2.22 4.99
C PHE A 13 -8.56 1.78 4.70
N ILE A 14 -8.79 1.14 3.54
CA ILE A 14 -10.12 0.68 3.13
C ILE A 14 -10.58 -0.46 4.04
N VAL A 15 -9.73 -1.46 4.27
CA VAL A 15 -10.08 -2.60 5.14
C VAL A 15 -10.34 -2.11 6.56
N GLY A 16 -9.45 -1.29 7.12
CA GLY A 16 -9.61 -0.73 8.47
C GLY A 16 -10.93 0.04 8.62
N SER A 17 -11.27 0.87 7.63
CA SER A 17 -12.55 1.60 7.62
C SER A 17 -13.75 0.65 7.57
N PHE A 18 -13.68 -0.42 6.75
CA PHE A 18 -14.74 -1.42 6.65
C PHE A 18 -14.90 -2.23 7.95
N LEU A 19 -13.81 -2.53 8.65
CA LEU A 19 -13.81 -3.26 9.92
C LEU A 19 -14.52 -2.53 11.06
N ILE A 20 -14.66 -1.20 10.98
CA ILE A 20 -15.43 -0.40 11.94
C ILE A 20 -16.91 -0.83 11.95
N LEU A 21 -17.46 -1.19 10.79
CA LEU A 21 -18.85 -1.69 10.68
C LEU A 21 -19.04 -3.03 11.43
N PHE A 22 -17.95 -3.77 11.65
CA PHE A 22 -17.93 -5.06 12.33
C PHE A 22 -17.31 -4.99 13.73
N ALA A 23 -17.35 -3.82 14.39
CA ALA A 23 -16.72 -3.58 15.70
C ALA A 23 -17.02 -4.65 16.77
N LYS A 24 -18.22 -5.24 16.75
CA LYS A 24 -18.65 -6.27 17.72
C LYS A 24 -18.30 -7.71 17.32
N HIS A 25 -17.82 -7.93 16.09
CA HIS A 25 -17.58 -9.25 15.53
C HIS A 25 -16.08 -9.53 15.42
N HIS A 26 -15.42 -9.81 16.55
CA HIS A 26 -13.97 -10.01 16.62
C HIS A 26 -13.44 -11.14 15.72
N GLY A 27 -14.23 -12.18 15.47
CA GLY A 27 -13.85 -13.27 14.57
C GLY A 27 -13.66 -12.80 13.12
N ILE A 28 -14.61 -12.00 12.61
CA ILE A 28 -14.56 -11.42 11.27
C ILE A 28 -13.39 -10.45 11.15
N GLN A 29 -13.20 -9.60 12.17
CA GLN A 29 -12.07 -8.66 12.19
C GLN A 29 -10.73 -9.38 12.12
N ARG A 30 -10.52 -10.42 12.93
CA ARG A 30 -9.26 -11.19 12.91
C ARG A 30 -9.01 -11.85 11.56
N PHE A 31 -10.04 -12.47 10.97
CA PHE A 31 -9.90 -13.13 9.68
C PHE A 31 -9.57 -12.15 8.55
N LEU A 32 -10.31 -11.05 8.45
CA LEU A 32 -10.09 -10.03 7.42
C LEU A 32 -8.73 -9.33 7.60
N THR A 33 -8.33 -9.00 8.82
CA THR A 33 -7.00 -8.44 9.09
C THR A 33 -5.90 -9.42 8.71
N ALA A 34 -6.03 -10.72 9.03
CA ALA A 34 -5.04 -11.72 8.66
C ALA A 34 -4.87 -11.82 7.14
N ILE A 35 -5.96 -11.89 6.38
CA ILE A 35 -5.92 -11.89 4.91
C ILE A 35 -5.28 -10.62 4.37
N THR A 36 -5.63 -9.48 4.93
CA THR A 36 -5.11 -8.16 4.54
C THR A 36 -3.61 -8.07 4.77
N MET A 37 -3.10 -8.55 5.91
CA MET A 37 -1.67 -8.56 6.21
C MET A 37 -0.89 -9.50 5.29
N VAL A 38 -1.44 -10.68 4.97
CA VAL A 38 -0.82 -11.60 3.99
C VAL A 38 -0.81 -10.96 2.61
N GLY A 39 -1.90 -10.33 2.19
CA GLY A 39 -1.99 -9.61 0.92
C GLY A 39 -0.98 -8.45 0.83
N LEU A 40 -0.84 -7.68 1.92
CA LEU A 40 0.14 -6.61 2.02
C LEU A 40 1.56 -7.14 1.89
N LEU A 41 1.91 -8.21 2.62
CA LEU A 41 3.24 -8.81 2.55
C LEU A 41 3.61 -9.28 1.14
N LEU A 42 2.69 -9.98 0.47
CA LEU A 42 2.89 -10.42 -0.92
C LEU A 42 3.05 -9.22 -1.87
N PHE A 43 2.26 -8.17 -1.66
CA PHE A 43 2.33 -6.98 -2.48
C PHE A 43 3.61 -6.17 -2.24
N SER A 44 4.07 -6.02 -1.00
CA SER A 44 5.35 -5.39 -0.67
C SER A 44 6.51 -6.14 -1.30
N PHE A 45 6.51 -7.47 -1.24
CA PHE A 45 7.52 -8.30 -1.90
C PHE A 45 7.53 -8.09 -3.41
N TYR A 46 6.35 -8.10 -4.05
CA TYR A 46 6.21 -7.81 -5.47
C TYR A 46 6.75 -6.41 -5.82
N LEU A 47 6.39 -5.38 -5.06
CA LEU A 47 6.85 -4.01 -5.28
C LEU A 47 8.38 -3.89 -5.12
N ALA A 48 8.95 -4.56 -4.12
CA ALA A 48 10.40 -4.60 -3.94
C ALA A 48 11.11 -5.27 -5.13
N THR A 49 10.58 -6.37 -5.65
CA THR A 49 11.15 -7.01 -6.85
C THR A 49 11.06 -6.14 -8.09
N LEU A 50 9.94 -5.41 -8.24
CA LEU A 50 9.72 -4.50 -9.36
C LEU A 50 10.71 -3.33 -9.32
N VAL A 51 10.89 -2.72 -8.14
CA VAL A 51 11.84 -1.62 -7.94
C VAL A 51 13.28 -2.08 -8.12
N TYR A 52 13.61 -3.30 -7.69
CA TYR A 52 14.94 -3.88 -7.88
C TYR A 52 15.28 -4.10 -9.36
N GLN A 53 14.32 -4.52 -10.18
CA GLN A 53 14.55 -4.83 -11.61
C GLN A 53 14.45 -3.61 -12.52
N GLU A 54 13.48 -2.73 -12.26
CA GLU A 54 13.11 -1.64 -13.18
C GLU A 54 13.44 -0.24 -12.64
N GLY A 55 13.91 -0.13 -11.39
CA GLY A 55 14.31 1.12 -10.76
C GLY A 55 13.19 1.80 -9.97
N ILE A 56 13.37 3.09 -9.70
CA ILE A 56 12.49 3.86 -8.79
C ILE A 56 11.14 4.14 -9.44
N TYR A 57 10.07 3.89 -8.69
CA TYR A 57 8.70 4.22 -9.09
C TYR A 57 8.19 5.44 -8.36
N THR A 58 7.50 6.32 -9.09
CA THR A 58 6.89 7.53 -8.52
C THR A 58 5.43 7.67 -8.92
N LEU A 59 4.64 8.23 -8.00
CA LEU A 59 3.23 8.57 -8.21
C LEU A 59 2.95 9.97 -7.69
N GLN A 60 2.53 10.86 -8.59
CA GLN A 60 2.08 12.22 -8.24
C GLN A 60 0.58 12.17 -7.90
N LEU A 61 0.24 12.46 -6.65
CA LEU A 61 -1.16 12.43 -6.20
C LEU A 61 -1.93 13.65 -6.71
N GLY A 62 -3.16 13.40 -7.17
CA GLY A 62 -4.07 14.47 -7.60
C GLY A 62 -3.64 15.20 -8.88
N ASN A 63 -2.68 14.66 -9.63
CA ASN A 63 -2.15 15.26 -10.86
C ASN A 63 -1.54 16.67 -10.66
N TRP A 64 -1.13 16.99 -9.42
CA TRP A 64 -0.38 18.20 -9.11
C TRP A 64 1.11 17.96 -9.42
N PRO A 65 1.72 18.71 -10.35
CA PRO A 65 3.12 18.51 -10.68
C PRO A 65 4.02 18.88 -9.50
N ALA A 66 5.17 18.22 -9.40
CA ALA A 66 6.25 18.66 -8.52
C ALA A 66 6.64 20.12 -8.86
N PRO A 67 7.01 20.96 -7.88
CA PRO A 67 7.33 20.65 -6.47
C PRO A 67 6.17 20.79 -5.47
N PHE A 68 4.94 21.10 -5.92
CA PHE A 68 3.84 21.44 -5.02
C PHE A 68 2.92 20.27 -4.68
N GLY A 69 2.94 19.19 -5.47
CA GLY A 69 2.15 17.98 -5.23
C GLY A 69 2.79 16.99 -4.25
N ILE A 70 1.97 16.11 -3.67
CA ILE A 70 2.48 14.96 -2.90
C ILE A 70 2.94 13.88 -3.87
N VAL A 71 4.25 13.60 -3.86
CA VAL A 71 4.85 12.55 -4.69
C VAL A 71 5.19 11.36 -3.81
N LEU A 72 4.51 10.23 -4.04
CA LEU A 72 4.88 8.97 -3.42
C LEU A 72 6.02 8.36 -4.23
N VAL A 73 7.07 7.94 -3.53
CA VAL A 73 8.27 7.34 -4.12
C VAL A 73 8.44 5.95 -3.55
N ALA A 74 8.51 4.95 -4.42
CA ALA A 74 8.93 3.60 -4.10
C ALA A 74 10.35 3.40 -4.62
N ASP A 75 11.32 3.53 -3.72
CA ASP A 75 12.70 3.13 -3.92
C ASP A 75 13.02 1.86 -3.10
N MET A 76 14.22 1.31 -3.26
CA MET A 76 14.59 0.07 -2.58
C MET A 76 14.47 0.17 -1.06
N PHE A 77 14.79 1.33 -0.51
CA PHE A 77 14.73 1.56 0.93
C PHE A 77 13.28 1.54 1.43
N ALA A 78 12.41 2.31 0.79
CA ALA A 78 10.98 2.34 1.07
C ALA A 78 10.36 0.95 0.92
N THR A 79 10.64 0.23 -0.15
CA THR A 79 10.07 -1.12 -0.37
C THR A 79 10.55 -2.18 0.61
N MET A 80 11.71 -2.01 1.25
CA MET A 80 12.17 -2.92 2.31
C MET A 80 11.55 -2.62 3.68
N MET A 81 11.08 -1.38 3.89
CA MET A 81 10.46 -0.96 5.16
C MET A 81 8.96 -1.30 5.25
N ILE A 82 8.31 -1.43 4.09
CA ILE A 82 6.87 -1.70 3.96
C ILE A 82 6.61 -3.20 4.00
#